data_AF-A0A2D9T8Z3-F1
#
_entry.id   AF-A0A2D9T8Z3-F1
#
_cell.length_a   1.000
_cell.length_b   1.000
_cell.length_c   1.000
_cell.angle_alpha   90.00
_cell.angle_beta   90.00
_cell.angle_gamma   90.00
#
_symmetry.space_group_name_H-M   'P 1'
#
loop_
_entity.id
_entity.type
_entity.pdbx_description
1 polymer ?
#
loop_
_entity_poly.entity_id
_entity_poly.type
_entity_poly.pdbx_seq_one_letter_code
_entity_poly.pdbx_strand_id
1 'polypeptide(L)'
;MNARLHFFLASAALLLGACSSSVIIGADDGGTSSRDGGGVQCGANVCGAGEFCCNESCGYCAPEGGTCTEEACTEPVVCNGQVCTEANAACCPDCSAGESFCSGANGICPPLDCPSGCATDADCGSGQQCCSGCNAGDGFCTDGDGPCPDPFCPPTCGDTTCGSGEQCCANSCPGATDFCSPADEMCPIPDCPAPTCDPFQAWAQGECTLALPGVKWNGSYCEYLGSGCECQGPDCGRLYATVEECQSYHGSCPTTAGCTTDADCPGNFFCSDCAHGSCEFCDDCVPGCLPTPCASELEAICFAERPDCGDGAVAIVKDSCWECVDISSCEPLADDDCRVAGCPSGQECQQCWTTWECMAGGSAC
;
A
#
# COMPACT_ATOMS: atom_id res chain seq x y z
N MET A 1 68.21 8.19 -6.28
CA MET A 1 67.19 9.24 -6.54
C MET A 1 65.99 8.87 -5.67
N ASN A 2 65.99 9.24 -4.38
CA ASN A 2 65.28 10.40 -3.78
C ASN A 2 63.87 10.57 -4.40
N ALA A 3 62.73 10.44 -3.72
CA ALA A 3 62.33 10.87 -2.37
C ALA A 3 61.23 9.93 -1.81
N ARG A 4 61.20 9.52 -0.53
CA ARG A 4 60.72 10.24 0.68
C ARG A 4 59.42 11.04 0.48
N LEU A 5 58.28 10.47 0.91
CA LEU A 5 57.13 11.23 1.40
C LEU A 5 56.64 10.59 2.72
N HIS A 6 56.66 11.40 3.77
CA HIS A 6 56.27 11.07 5.14
C HIS A 6 54.84 11.56 5.43
N PHE A 7 54.13 10.81 6.28
CA PHE A 7 53.21 11.25 7.33
C PHE A 7 52.11 12.27 6.98
N PHE A 8 50.85 11.85 7.12
CA PHE A 8 49.89 12.55 7.99
C PHE A 8 48.95 11.52 8.64
N LEU A 9 49.24 11.21 9.91
CA LEU A 9 48.26 10.74 10.89
C LEU A 9 47.42 11.96 11.28
N ALA A 10 46.13 11.93 11.02
CA ALA A 10 45.16 12.85 11.61
C ALA A 10 44.03 12.04 12.25
N SER A 11 44.06 12.04 13.57
CA SER A 11 43.02 11.58 14.47
C SER A 11 41.68 12.27 14.18
N ALA A 12 40.61 11.49 14.02
CA ALA A 12 39.24 11.95 14.19
C ALA A 12 38.52 11.00 15.16
N ALA A 13 38.55 11.38 16.43
CA ALA A 13 37.60 10.95 17.45
C ALA A 13 36.52 12.04 17.58
N LEU A 14 35.34 11.67 18.08
CA LEU A 14 34.05 12.41 18.19
C LEU A 14 33.14 12.22 16.95
N LEU A 15 31.89 11.76 17.04
CA LEU A 15 30.91 11.69 18.13
C LEU A 15 30.03 10.44 17.99
N LEU A 16 29.85 9.70 19.09
CA LEU A 16 28.69 8.85 19.32
C LEU A 16 27.48 9.77 19.57
N GLY A 17 26.64 9.93 18.57
CA GLY A 17 25.31 10.54 18.69
C GLY A 17 24.27 9.50 18.29
N ALA A 18 23.72 8.81 19.28
CA ALA A 18 22.61 7.89 19.11
C ALA A 18 21.34 8.67 18.72
N CYS A 19 20.78 8.39 17.54
CA CYS A 19 19.38 8.67 17.25
C CYS A 19 18.62 7.35 17.36
N SER A 20 18.37 6.92 18.60
CA SER A 20 17.29 5.97 18.88
C SER A 20 16.00 6.77 18.84
N SER A 21 15.29 6.74 17.71
CA SER A 21 13.93 7.27 17.61
C SER A 21 12.95 6.30 18.28
N SER A 22 13.06 6.14 19.60
CA SER A 22 11.97 5.62 20.40
C SER A 22 10.95 6.75 20.55
N VAL A 23 9.89 6.70 19.73
CA VAL A 23 8.68 7.50 19.94
C VAL A 23 8.04 6.96 21.22
N ILE A 24 8.27 7.66 22.33
CA ILE A 24 7.38 7.56 23.48
C ILE A 24 6.12 8.31 23.06
N ILE A 25 5.08 7.56 22.70
CA ILE A 25 3.73 8.10 22.75
C ILE A 25 3.48 8.40 24.22
N GLY A 26 3.51 9.70 24.56
CA GLY A 26 3.06 10.15 25.86
C GLY A 26 1.65 9.62 26.06
N ALA A 27 1.43 8.93 27.18
CA ALA A 27 0.10 8.91 27.74
C ALA A 27 -0.22 10.38 28.06
N ASP A 28 -1.11 10.98 27.29
CA ASP A 28 -1.78 12.22 27.68
C ASP A 28 -2.61 11.91 28.92
N ASP A 29 -1.97 11.98 30.09
CA ASP A 29 -2.62 11.90 31.40
C ASP A 29 -3.14 13.27 31.83
N GLY A 30 -3.69 14.06 30.89
CA GLY A 30 -4.51 15.26 31.11
C GLY A 30 -4.26 16.00 32.43
N GLY A 31 -3.00 16.32 32.72
CA GLY A 31 -2.57 16.77 34.03
C GLY A 31 -3.20 18.10 34.42
N THR A 32 -4.36 18.05 35.08
CA THR A 32 -4.88 19.18 35.82
C THR A 32 -3.94 19.42 37.00
N SER A 33 -3.33 20.60 37.00
CA SER A 33 -2.49 21.05 38.10
C SER A 33 -3.41 21.34 39.28
N SER A 34 -3.54 20.31 40.12
CA SER A 34 -4.08 20.37 41.47
C SER A 34 -3.35 21.45 42.27
N ARG A 35 -3.99 22.62 42.40
CA ARG A 35 -3.79 23.53 43.53
C ARG A 35 -5.14 24.09 43.97
N ASP A 36 -5.59 23.55 45.09
CA ASP A 36 -6.51 24.15 46.08
C ASP A 36 -8.03 23.92 45.98
N GLY A 37 -8.45 22.69 45.63
CA GLY A 37 -9.79 22.19 45.98
C GLY A 37 -9.91 20.69 45.70
N GLY A 38 -9.96 19.86 46.74
CA GLY A 38 -9.94 18.39 46.66
C GLY A 38 -11.21 17.75 46.11
N GLY A 39 -11.58 18.10 44.87
CA GLY A 39 -12.69 17.47 44.18
C GLY A 39 -12.30 16.20 43.44
N VAL A 40 -13.25 15.27 43.28
CA VAL A 40 -13.09 14.01 42.54
C VAL A 40 -13.48 14.25 41.07
N GLN A 41 -12.63 13.88 40.12
CA GLN A 41 -12.96 13.96 38.69
C GLN A 41 -14.14 13.03 38.37
N CYS A 42 -15.14 13.55 37.65
CA CYS A 42 -16.33 12.82 37.22
C CYS A 42 -16.68 13.22 35.79
N GLY A 43 -16.28 12.43 34.80
CA GLY A 43 -16.44 12.80 33.39
C GLY A 43 -15.79 14.15 33.07
N ALA A 44 -16.57 15.05 32.45
CA ALA A 44 -16.13 16.43 32.18
C ALA A 44 -16.19 17.38 33.41
N ASN A 45 -16.74 16.93 34.53
CA ASN A 45 -16.93 17.73 35.76
C ASN A 45 -15.97 17.30 36.88
N VAL A 46 -15.86 18.14 37.92
CA VAL A 46 -15.13 17.81 39.16
C VAL A 46 -16.09 17.99 40.33
N CYS A 47 -16.36 16.91 41.06
CA CYS A 47 -17.28 16.92 42.19
C CYS A 47 -16.71 17.71 43.38
N GLY A 48 -17.55 18.52 44.03
CA GLY A 48 -17.13 19.35 45.15
C GLY A 48 -16.81 18.55 46.42
N ALA A 49 -16.32 19.22 47.46
CA ALA A 49 -16.10 18.60 48.76
C ALA A 49 -17.43 18.13 49.36
N GLY A 50 -17.52 16.84 49.73
CA GLY A 50 -18.74 16.21 50.23
C GLY A 50 -19.65 15.64 49.14
N GLU A 51 -19.16 15.51 47.91
CA GLU A 51 -19.83 14.85 46.79
C GLU A 51 -18.99 13.68 46.25
N PHE A 52 -19.64 12.67 45.68
CA PHE A 52 -19.00 11.55 44.99
C PHE A 52 -19.46 11.48 43.53
N CYS A 53 -18.60 10.96 42.65
CA CYS A 53 -18.95 10.75 41.25
C CYS A 53 -19.96 9.63 41.12
N CYS A 54 -21.11 9.98 40.54
CA CYS A 54 -22.28 9.13 40.53
C CYS A 54 -22.53 8.51 39.15
N ASN A 55 -22.17 9.23 38.07
CA ASN A 55 -22.07 8.67 36.74
C ASN A 55 -20.91 9.32 35.97
N GLU A 56 -19.83 8.57 35.77
CA GLU A 56 -18.62 9.04 35.11
C GLU A 56 -18.85 9.42 33.65
N SER A 57 -19.76 8.75 32.93
CA SER A 57 -20.00 9.07 31.51
C SER A 57 -20.69 10.42 31.31
N CYS A 58 -21.30 10.97 32.37
CA CYS A 58 -22.14 12.17 32.30
C CYS A 58 -21.64 13.31 33.19
N GLY A 59 -20.63 13.01 34.01
CA GLY A 59 -20.12 13.89 35.04
C GLY A 59 -21.15 14.32 36.08
N TYR A 60 -22.05 13.43 36.50
CA TYR A 60 -23.00 13.72 37.56
C TYR A 60 -22.39 13.48 38.94
N CYS A 61 -22.43 14.50 39.80
CA CYS A 61 -21.94 14.46 41.18
C CYS A 61 -23.12 14.39 42.15
N ALA A 62 -23.05 13.49 43.13
CA ALA A 62 -24.08 13.33 44.16
C ALA A 62 -23.50 13.60 45.56
N PRO A 63 -24.26 14.15 46.52
CA PRO A 63 -23.80 14.32 47.90
C PRO A 63 -23.43 12.99 48.57
N GLU A 64 -22.42 12.99 49.43
CA GLU A 64 -22.05 11.81 50.24
C GLU A 64 -23.25 11.29 51.04
N GLY A 65 -23.55 10.00 50.90
CA GLY A 65 -24.72 9.34 51.49
C GLY A 65 -26.00 9.40 50.65
N GLY A 66 -25.96 10.07 49.49
CA GLY A 66 -27.02 10.01 48.48
C GLY A 66 -27.04 8.69 47.69
N THR A 67 -28.07 8.52 46.86
CA THR A 67 -28.19 7.39 45.92
C THR A 67 -28.03 7.87 44.50
N CYS A 68 -27.39 7.05 43.66
CA CYS A 68 -27.30 7.32 42.22
C CYS A 68 -28.56 6.88 41.49
N THR A 69 -29.04 7.74 40.59
CA THR A 69 -30.03 7.35 39.59
C THR A 69 -29.30 6.78 38.38
N GLU A 70 -29.71 5.60 37.92
CA GLU A 70 -29.19 4.98 36.68
C GLU A 70 -29.81 5.64 35.43
N GLU A 71 -29.87 6.97 35.40
CA GLU A 71 -30.38 7.70 34.24
C GLU A 71 -29.34 7.63 33.13
N ALA A 72 -29.78 7.15 31.96
CA ALA A 72 -28.97 7.16 30.75
C ALA A 72 -28.77 8.60 30.32
N CYS A 73 -27.52 8.98 30.06
CA CYS A 73 -27.18 10.35 29.73
C CYS A 73 -27.38 10.56 28.25
N THR A 74 -28.42 11.32 27.95
CA THR A 74 -28.61 11.88 26.62
C THR A 74 -27.76 13.13 26.53
N GLU A 75 -26.68 13.06 25.76
CA GLU A 75 -25.92 14.24 25.33
C GLU A 75 -26.90 15.29 24.79
N PRO A 76 -26.76 16.58 25.16
CA PRO A 76 -27.60 17.62 24.59
C PRO A 76 -27.40 17.65 23.07
N VAL A 77 -28.49 17.52 22.33
CA VAL A 77 -28.45 17.59 20.87
C VAL A 77 -28.16 19.04 20.48
N VAL A 78 -27.00 19.27 19.85
CA VAL A 78 -26.59 20.57 19.33
C VAL A 78 -26.72 20.57 17.82
N CYS A 79 -27.63 21.37 17.29
CA CYS A 79 -27.83 21.54 15.85
C CYS A 79 -27.34 22.93 15.45
N ASN A 80 -26.28 22.97 14.66
CA ASN A 80 -25.64 24.20 14.20
C ASN A 80 -25.34 25.23 15.31
N GLY A 81 -24.77 24.75 16.43
CA GLY A 81 -24.44 25.59 17.59
C GLY A 81 -25.61 25.93 18.52
N GLN A 82 -26.84 25.54 18.18
CA GLN A 82 -28.01 25.69 19.04
C GLN A 82 -28.28 24.40 19.83
N VAL A 83 -28.33 24.52 21.16
CA VAL A 83 -28.73 23.42 22.05
C VAL A 83 -30.24 23.23 21.96
N CYS A 84 -30.69 22.04 21.58
CA CYS A 84 -32.10 21.70 21.54
C CYS A 84 -32.59 21.36 22.96
N THR A 85 -33.58 22.12 23.45
CA THR A 85 -34.04 22.06 24.84
C THR A 85 -35.25 21.16 25.07
N GLU A 86 -35.85 20.61 24.02
CA GLU A 86 -37.02 19.76 24.14
C GLU A 86 -36.63 18.29 24.32
N ALA A 87 -37.38 17.57 25.14
CA ALA A 87 -37.21 16.14 25.31
C ALA A 87 -37.37 15.44 23.95
N ASN A 88 -36.41 14.61 23.55
CA ASN A 88 -36.34 13.92 22.26
C ASN A 88 -36.10 14.80 21.03
N ALA A 89 -35.49 15.98 21.18
CA ALA A 89 -35.09 16.78 20.02
C ALA A 89 -34.03 16.07 19.16
N ALA A 90 -34.12 16.19 17.84
CA ALA A 90 -33.17 15.70 16.84
C ALA A 90 -32.78 16.85 15.89
N CYS A 91 -31.64 16.72 15.24
CA CYS A 91 -31.24 17.65 14.18
C CYS A 91 -31.93 17.32 12.88
N CYS A 92 -32.78 18.23 12.42
CA CYS A 92 -33.45 18.16 11.14
C CYS A 92 -32.61 18.86 10.08
N PRO A 93 -32.39 18.25 8.91
CA PRO A 93 -31.70 18.89 7.80
C PRO A 93 -32.55 20.05 7.26
N ASP A 94 -31.91 21.17 6.94
CA ASP A 94 -32.54 22.23 6.14
C ASP A 94 -32.21 22.04 4.64
N CYS A 95 -32.81 22.85 3.76
CA CYS A 95 -32.56 22.83 2.32
C CYS A 95 -31.15 23.33 1.92
N SER A 96 -30.31 23.75 2.88
CA SER A 96 -28.93 24.16 2.65
C SER A 96 -27.96 23.13 3.23
N ALA A 97 -26.99 22.68 2.43
CA ALA A 97 -26.01 21.68 2.85
C ALA A 97 -25.21 22.18 4.07
N GLY A 98 -25.39 21.51 5.22
CA GLY A 98 -24.68 21.78 6.47
C GLY A 98 -25.49 22.52 7.54
N GLU A 99 -26.68 23.03 7.20
CA GLU A 99 -27.55 23.72 8.15
C GLU A 99 -28.54 22.71 8.77
N SER A 100 -28.63 22.68 10.10
CA SER A 100 -29.59 21.83 10.82
C SER A 100 -30.31 22.61 11.92
N PHE A 101 -31.59 22.33 12.10
CA PHE A 101 -32.44 22.96 13.13
C PHE A 101 -33.02 21.92 14.09
N CYS A 102 -33.41 22.38 15.28
CA CYS A 102 -33.99 21.51 16.30
C CYS A 102 -35.41 21.06 15.92
N SER A 103 -35.67 19.76 15.98
CA SER A 103 -37.04 19.23 15.94
C SER A 103 -37.84 19.66 17.19
N GLY A 104 -39.17 19.58 17.12
CA GLY A 104 -40.02 19.71 18.32
C GLY A 104 -39.99 18.47 19.22
N ALA A 105 -40.75 18.50 20.32
CA ALA A 105 -40.81 17.52 21.43
C ALA A 105 -41.06 16.04 21.06
N ASN A 106 -41.40 15.74 19.81
CA ASN A 106 -41.64 14.38 19.35
C ASN A 106 -40.49 13.82 18.49
N GLY A 107 -39.41 14.58 18.27
CA GLY A 107 -38.30 14.15 17.42
C GLY A 107 -38.62 14.09 15.92
N ILE A 108 -39.82 14.53 15.50
CA ILE A 108 -40.27 14.46 14.11
C ILE A 108 -39.96 15.78 13.41
N CYS A 109 -39.20 15.70 12.33
CA CYS A 109 -38.94 16.85 11.47
C CYS A 109 -40.23 17.28 10.74
N PRO A 110 -40.54 18.59 10.70
CA PRO A 110 -41.62 19.07 9.85
C PRO A 110 -41.30 18.72 8.38
N PRO A 111 -42.33 18.41 7.56
CA PRO A 111 -42.12 18.19 6.14
C PRO A 111 -41.47 19.44 5.52
N LEU A 112 -40.26 19.27 4.98
CA LEU A 112 -39.56 20.31 4.23
C LEU A 112 -40.06 20.32 2.79
N ASP A 113 -40.78 21.38 2.43
CA ASP A 113 -41.08 21.70 1.02
C ASP A 113 -39.85 22.41 0.41
N CYS A 114 -38.74 21.69 0.23
CA CYS A 114 -37.65 22.20 -0.60
C CYS A 114 -38.12 22.19 -2.06
N PRO A 115 -38.13 23.33 -2.79
CA PRO A 115 -38.54 23.35 -4.18
C PRO A 115 -37.62 22.43 -4.98
N SER A 116 -38.22 21.43 -5.61
CA SER A 116 -37.53 20.48 -6.50
C SER A 116 -36.89 21.25 -7.65
N GLY A 117 -35.56 21.27 -7.72
CA GLY A 117 -34.75 21.60 -8.90
C GLY A 117 -35.10 22.88 -9.68
N CYS A 118 -34.16 23.81 -9.81
CA CYS A 118 -34.33 24.93 -10.75
C CYS A 118 -33.67 24.61 -12.10
N ALA A 119 -34.27 25.06 -13.21
CA ALA A 119 -33.64 25.05 -14.54
C ALA A 119 -33.20 26.46 -14.96
N THR A 120 -33.86 27.49 -14.42
CA THR A 120 -33.63 28.91 -14.67
C THR A 120 -33.89 29.72 -13.41
N ASP A 121 -33.41 30.96 -13.36
CA ASP A 121 -33.67 31.89 -12.24
C ASP A 121 -35.17 32.14 -11.99
N ALA A 122 -36.02 31.90 -12.99
CA ALA A 122 -37.47 32.05 -12.87
C ALA A 122 -38.12 30.94 -12.01
N ASP A 123 -37.42 29.82 -11.81
CA ASP A 123 -37.85 28.72 -10.96
C ASP A 123 -37.53 29.00 -9.48
N CYS A 124 -36.79 30.07 -9.20
CA CYS A 124 -36.36 30.47 -7.86
C CYS A 124 -37.18 31.63 -7.28
N GLY A 125 -37.13 31.78 -5.95
CA GLY A 125 -37.81 32.87 -5.25
C GLY A 125 -37.27 34.25 -5.64
N SER A 126 -38.05 35.31 -5.40
CA SER A 126 -37.61 36.68 -5.67
C SER A 126 -36.33 37.03 -4.92
N GLY A 127 -35.26 37.34 -5.64
CA GLY A 127 -33.93 37.62 -5.05
C GLY A 127 -32.99 36.42 -5.05
N GLN A 128 -33.37 35.29 -5.66
CA GLN A 128 -32.53 34.12 -5.83
C GLN A 128 -32.13 33.93 -7.30
N GLN A 129 -31.05 33.18 -7.52
CA GLN A 129 -30.58 32.74 -8.83
C GLN A 129 -30.47 31.22 -8.85
N CYS A 130 -30.62 30.63 -10.03
CA CYS A 130 -30.50 29.20 -10.23
C CYS A 130 -29.06 28.80 -10.53
N CYS A 131 -28.45 28.07 -9.62
CA CYS A 131 -27.13 27.49 -9.82
C CYS A 131 -27.27 26.10 -10.43
N SER A 132 -26.46 25.81 -11.46
CA SER A 132 -26.41 24.48 -12.06
C SER A 132 -25.85 23.48 -11.04
N GLY A 133 -26.59 22.39 -10.79
CA GLY A 133 -26.07 21.24 -10.06
C GLY A 133 -25.26 20.32 -10.96
N CYS A 134 -24.90 19.15 -10.42
CA CYS A 134 -23.95 18.23 -11.05
C CYS A 134 -24.48 17.52 -12.29
N ASN A 135 -25.80 17.39 -12.44
CA ASN A 135 -26.42 16.85 -13.63
C ASN A 135 -27.33 17.88 -14.32
N ALA A 136 -27.58 17.66 -15.60
CA ALA A 136 -28.52 18.47 -16.38
C ALA A 136 -29.94 18.36 -15.77
N GLY A 137 -30.40 19.43 -15.14
CA GLY A 137 -31.73 19.52 -14.51
C GLY A 137 -31.71 19.56 -12.97
N ASP A 138 -30.55 19.36 -12.33
CA ASP A 138 -30.41 19.32 -10.87
C ASP A 138 -30.03 20.70 -10.28
N GLY A 139 -30.55 21.79 -10.83
CA GLY A 139 -30.20 23.12 -10.33
C GLY A 139 -30.74 23.39 -8.92
N PHE A 140 -30.05 24.22 -8.16
CA PHE A 140 -30.50 24.67 -6.83
C PHE A 140 -30.53 26.20 -6.76
N CYS A 141 -31.51 26.73 -6.03
CA CYS A 141 -31.66 28.17 -5.85
C CYS A 141 -30.75 28.67 -4.74
N THR A 142 -29.98 29.73 -5.01
CA THR A 142 -29.18 30.45 -4.00
C THR A 142 -29.56 31.93 -4.00
N ASP A 143 -29.27 32.65 -2.92
CA ASP A 143 -29.47 34.10 -2.87
C ASP A 143 -28.61 34.81 -3.93
N GLY A 144 -29.20 35.78 -4.64
CA GLY A 144 -28.72 36.37 -5.89
C GLY A 144 -27.53 37.33 -5.78
N ASP A 145 -26.92 37.44 -4.59
CA ASP A 145 -25.85 38.42 -4.32
C ASP A 145 -24.43 37.81 -4.32
N GLY A 146 -24.27 36.51 -4.61
CA GLY A 146 -22.97 35.81 -4.61
C GLY A 146 -22.71 34.93 -5.84
N PRO A 147 -21.45 34.53 -6.12
CA PRO A 147 -21.17 33.48 -7.09
C PRO A 147 -21.80 32.16 -6.61
N CYS A 148 -22.24 31.33 -7.56
CA CYS A 148 -22.73 29.99 -7.22
C CYS A 148 -21.68 29.25 -6.39
N PRO A 149 -22.06 28.66 -5.24
CA PRO A 149 -21.16 27.77 -4.53
C PRO A 149 -20.84 26.61 -5.46
N ASP A 150 -19.56 26.23 -5.51
CA ASP A 150 -19.13 25.08 -6.32
C ASP A 150 -19.88 23.86 -5.79
N PRO A 151 -20.81 23.27 -6.56
CA PRO A 151 -21.51 22.09 -6.10
C PRO A 151 -20.44 21.04 -5.81
N PHE A 152 -20.53 20.39 -4.62
CA PHE A 152 -19.71 19.24 -4.29
C PHE A 152 -20.12 18.09 -5.22
N CYS A 153 -19.70 18.17 -6.47
CA CYS A 153 -19.94 17.13 -7.44
C CYS A 153 -19.00 15.99 -7.10
N PRO A 154 -19.53 14.79 -6.83
CA PRO A 154 -18.66 13.65 -6.67
C PRO A 154 -17.82 13.53 -7.94
N PRO A 155 -16.51 13.24 -7.81
CA PRO A 155 -15.64 13.08 -8.97
C PRO A 155 -16.24 12.03 -9.91
N THR A 156 -16.05 12.22 -11.22
CA THR A 156 -16.34 11.20 -12.22
C THR A 156 -15.72 9.88 -11.80
N CYS A 157 -16.52 8.81 -11.75
CA CYS A 157 -16.12 7.51 -11.24
C CYS A 157 -15.69 6.60 -12.40
N GLY A 158 -14.42 6.71 -12.80
CA GLY A 158 -13.97 6.18 -14.08
C GLY A 158 -14.83 6.70 -15.24
N ASP A 159 -15.44 5.78 -15.99
CA ASP A 159 -16.32 6.08 -17.12
C ASP A 159 -17.81 6.22 -16.74
N THR A 160 -18.14 6.19 -15.44
CA THR A 160 -19.52 6.15 -14.94
C THR A 160 -19.85 7.34 -14.04
N THR A 161 -21.07 7.86 -14.17
CA THR A 161 -21.64 8.82 -13.23
C THR A 161 -22.49 8.06 -12.20
N CYS A 162 -22.19 8.23 -10.92
CA CYS A 162 -22.97 7.60 -9.85
C CYS A 162 -24.35 8.26 -9.69
N GLY A 163 -25.34 7.48 -9.26
CA GLY A 163 -26.70 7.94 -9.03
C GLY A 163 -26.83 8.86 -7.81
N SER A 164 -28.02 9.46 -7.63
CA SER A 164 -28.32 10.23 -6.42
C SER A 164 -28.29 9.33 -5.18
N GLY A 165 -27.53 9.74 -4.17
CA GLY A 165 -27.31 8.95 -2.95
C GLY A 165 -26.16 7.95 -3.05
N GLU A 166 -25.38 7.97 -4.13
CA GLU A 166 -24.16 7.18 -4.28
C GLU A 166 -22.91 8.08 -4.27
N GLN A 167 -21.79 7.52 -3.81
CA GLN A 167 -20.46 8.09 -3.86
C GLN A 167 -19.56 7.25 -4.77
N CYS A 168 -18.55 7.88 -5.35
CA CYS A 168 -17.52 7.16 -6.09
C CYS A 168 -16.50 6.55 -5.14
N CYS A 169 -16.31 5.24 -5.24
CA CYS A 169 -15.28 4.51 -4.53
C CYS A 169 -14.14 4.16 -5.48
N ALA A 170 -12.96 4.65 -5.15
CA ALA A 170 -11.74 4.31 -5.86
C ALA A 170 -11.48 2.81 -5.73
N ASN A 171 -11.27 2.12 -6.85
CA ASN A 171 -10.88 0.72 -6.79
C ASN A 171 -9.37 0.63 -6.57
N SER A 172 -8.96 0.13 -5.41
CA SER A 172 -7.54 -0.05 -5.10
C SER A 172 -6.93 -1.29 -5.79
N CYS A 173 -7.74 -2.11 -6.47
CA CYS A 173 -7.22 -3.25 -7.22
C CYS A 173 -6.68 -2.79 -8.61
N PRO A 174 -5.46 -3.21 -8.98
CA PRO A 174 -4.86 -2.88 -10.28
C PRO A 174 -5.76 -3.33 -11.45
N GLY A 175 -6.00 -2.42 -12.39
CA GLY A 175 -6.79 -2.68 -13.60
C GLY A 175 -8.30 -2.78 -13.39
N ALA A 176 -8.79 -2.57 -12.16
CA ALA A 176 -10.21 -2.52 -11.88
C ALA A 176 -10.71 -1.06 -11.95
N THR A 177 -11.89 -0.85 -12.52
CA THR A 177 -12.52 0.47 -12.60
C THR A 177 -13.10 0.87 -11.25
N ASP A 178 -13.11 2.17 -10.98
CA ASP A 178 -13.85 2.75 -9.86
C ASP A 178 -15.33 2.34 -9.92
N PHE A 179 -16.00 2.30 -8.76
CA PHE A 179 -17.38 1.85 -8.66
C PHE A 179 -18.22 2.75 -7.75
N CYS A 180 -19.54 2.77 -7.99
CA CYS A 180 -20.48 3.52 -7.18
C CYS A 180 -20.93 2.70 -5.97
N SER A 181 -21.01 3.35 -4.81
CA SER A 181 -21.45 2.76 -3.54
C SER A 181 -22.41 3.73 -2.84
N PRO A 182 -23.32 3.30 -1.96
CA PRO A 182 -24.16 4.21 -1.20
C PRO A 182 -23.33 5.27 -0.44
N ALA A 183 -23.77 6.53 -0.47
CA ALA A 183 -23.05 7.66 0.13
C ALA A 183 -23.07 7.66 1.66
N ASP A 184 -23.95 6.87 2.27
CA ASP A 184 -24.08 6.68 3.71
C ASP A 184 -23.24 5.51 4.25
N GLU A 185 -22.57 4.75 3.38
CA GLU A 185 -21.67 3.66 3.76
C GLU A 185 -20.21 4.05 3.54
N MET A 186 -19.27 3.42 4.28
CA MET A 186 -17.85 3.52 3.92
C MET A 186 -17.62 2.69 2.66
N CYS A 187 -16.77 3.20 1.75
CA CYS A 187 -16.39 2.43 0.57
C CYS A 187 -15.93 1.01 0.97
N PRO A 188 -16.58 -0.04 0.46
CA PRO A 188 -16.19 -1.39 0.79
C PRO A 188 -14.76 -1.59 0.30
N ILE A 189 -13.89 -2.08 1.19
CA ILE A 189 -12.53 -2.48 0.81
C ILE A 189 -12.70 -3.63 -0.18
N PRO A 190 -12.30 -3.47 -1.45
CA PRO A 190 -12.45 -4.54 -2.42
C PRO A 190 -11.64 -5.74 -1.94
N ASP A 191 -12.27 -6.91 -1.91
CA ASP A 191 -11.57 -8.17 -1.69
C ASP A 191 -10.81 -8.49 -2.98
N CYS A 192 -9.64 -7.85 -3.15
CA CYS A 192 -8.81 -8.10 -4.32
C CYS A 192 -8.47 -9.60 -4.31
N PRO A 193 -8.66 -10.32 -5.42
CA PRO A 193 -8.18 -11.69 -5.50
C PRO A 193 -6.71 -11.71 -5.11
N ALA A 194 -6.35 -12.63 -4.21
CA ALA A 194 -4.99 -12.75 -3.69
C ALA A 194 -4.00 -12.66 -4.86
N PRO A 195 -2.91 -11.87 -4.71
CA PRO A 195 -1.98 -11.66 -5.80
C PRO A 195 -1.50 -13.02 -6.32
N THR A 196 -1.63 -13.24 -7.63
CA THR A 196 -0.94 -14.36 -8.26
C THR A 196 0.54 -14.04 -8.19
N CYS A 197 1.29 -14.82 -7.41
CA CYS A 197 2.72 -14.58 -7.22
C CYS A 197 3.57 -15.10 -8.38
N ASP A 198 2.95 -15.74 -9.36
CA ASP A 198 3.60 -16.14 -10.60
C ASP A 198 4.19 -14.90 -11.32
N PRO A 199 5.43 -15.00 -11.83
CA PRO A 199 6.03 -13.97 -12.67
C PRO A 199 5.11 -13.60 -13.84
N PHE A 200 5.01 -12.31 -14.13
CA PHE A 200 4.31 -11.86 -15.33
C PHE A 200 5.09 -12.29 -16.57
N GLN A 201 4.41 -12.98 -17.47
CA GLN A 201 4.83 -13.30 -18.83
C GLN A 201 4.62 -12.07 -19.72
N ALA A 202 5.37 -11.01 -19.43
CA ALA A 202 5.42 -9.78 -20.20
C ALA A 202 6.87 -9.41 -20.48
N TRP A 203 7.19 -9.10 -21.74
CA TRP A 203 8.50 -8.62 -22.15
C TRP A 203 8.37 -7.49 -23.16
N ALA A 204 9.34 -6.60 -23.16
CA ALA A 204 9.43 -5.49 -24.10
C ALA A 204 9.97 -5.99 -25.45
N GLN A 205 9.30 -5.65 -26.56
CA GLN A 205 9.79 -5.92 -27.92
C GLN A 205 9.87 -4.63 -28.75
N GLY A 206 11.04 -4.36 -29.35
CA GLY A 206 11.27 -3.20 -30.21
C GLY A 206 12.27 -2.19 -29.64
N GLU A 207 12.33 -1.00 -30.24
CA GLU A 207 13.26 0.07 -29.85
C GLU A 207 12.76 0.75 -28.57
N CYS A 208 13.34 0.37 -27.43
CA CYS A 208 12.96 0.95 -26.16
C CYS A 208 13.63 2.33 -25.91
N THR A 209 12.86 3.42 -25.84
CA THR A 209 13.19 4.73 -25.26
C THR A 209 12.95 4.79 -23.73
N LEU A 210 13.05 5.97 -23.09
CA LEU A 210 12.98 6.18 -21.62
C LEU A 210 11.60 6.61 -21.04
N ALA A 211 10.55 6.77 -21.84
CA ALA A 211 9.17 7.13 -21.44
C ALA A 211 8.16 5.94 -21.24
N LEU A 212 7.97 5.53 -19.98
CA LEU A 212 7.22 4.39 -19.39
C LEU A 212 6.10 3.62 -20.17
N PRO A 213 6.21 2.28 -20.28
CA PRO A 213 5.10 1.35 -20.38
C PRO A 213 5.13 0.44 -19.15
N GLY A 214 4.67 1.00 -18.04
CA GLY A 214 4.33 0.26 -16.85
C GLY A 214 5.45 -0.54 -16.18
N VAL A 215 5.04 -1.28 -15.16
CA VAL A 215 5.87 -2.08 -14.28
C VAL A 215 5.28 -3.49 -14.25
N LYS A 216 6.11 -4.51 -14.33
CA LYS A 216 5.69 -5.90 -14.18
C LYS A 216 6.26 -6.53 -12.92
N TRP A 217 5.55 -7.53 -12.40
CA TRP A 217 6.06 -8.42 -11.37
C TRP A 217 6.89 -9.54 -12.01
N ASN A 218 8.12 -9.74 -11.58
CA ASN A 218 8.97 -10.82 -12.12
C ASN A 218 8.98 -12.10 -11.25
N GLY A 219 8.10 -12.19 -10.25
CA GLY A 219 8.07 -13.28 -9.28
C GLY A 219 8.75 -12.94 -7.95
N SER A 220 9.64 -11.94 -7.93
CA SER A 220 10.38 -11.54 -6.72
C SER A 220 10.35 -10.05 -6.43
N TYR A 221 10.40 -9.22 -7.48
CA TYR A 221 10.31 -7.76 -7.38
C TYR A 221 9.62 -7.16 -8.61
N CYS A 222 9.33 -5.87 -8.50
CA CYS A 222 8.67 -5.09 -9.53
C CYS A 222 9.72 -4.41 -10.42
N GLU A 223 9.70 -4.68 -11.72
CA GLU A 223 10.64 -4.15 -12.70
C GLU A 223 9.92 -3.33 -13.77
N TYR A 224 10.53 -2.23 -14.20
CA TYR A 224 10.02 -1.43 -15.31
C TYR A 224 10.15 -2.20 -16.61
N LEU A 225 9.06 -2.30 -17.39
CA LEU A 225 9.17 -2.64 -18.80
C LEU A 225 9.74 -1.40 -19.50
N GLY A 226 10.88 -1.54 -20.18
CA GLY A 226 11.49 -0.46 -20.96
C GLY A 226 10.50 0.17 -21.93
N SER A 227 10.77 1.41 -22.37
CA SER A 227 9.74 2.27 -22.92
C SER A 227 9.62 2.41 -24.41
N GLY A 228 8.44 2.64 -25.00
CA GLY A 228 8.34 2.83 -26.47
C GLY A 228 8.60 1.57 -27.29
N CYS A 229 8.76 0.44 -26.61
CA CYS A 229 8.65 -0.89 -27.16
C CYS A 229 7.26 -1.44 -26.88
N GLU A 230 6.81 -2.35 -27.74
CA GLU A 230 5.52 -3.00 -27.62
C GLU A 230 5.63 -4.09 -26.55
N CYS A 231 4.73 -4.09 -25.57
CA CYS A 231 4.67 -5.19 -24.62
C CYS A 231 4.15 -6.43 -25.35
N GLN A 232 4.85 -7.55 -25.20
CA GLN A 232 4.46 -8.85 -25.71
C GLN A 232 4.31 -9.86 -24.58
N GLY A 233 3.33 -10.75 -24.74
CA GLY A 233 3.00 -11.79 -23.79
C GLY A 233 1.60 -11.63 -23.17
N PRO A 234 1.10 -12.68 -22.51
CA PRO A 234 -0.28 -12.72 -21.99
C PRO A 234 -0.54 -11.74 -20.84
N ASP A 235 0.50 -11.28 -20.14
CA ASP A 235 0.36 -10.40 -18.97
C ASP A 235 0.51 -8.90 -19.28
N CYS A 236 0.60 -8.51 -20.55
CA CYS A 236 0.74 -7.10 -20.94
C CYS A 236 -0.43 -6.21 -20.54
N GLY A 237 -1.63 -6.76 -20.37
CA GLY A 237 -2.81 -6.03 -19.87
C GLY A 237 -2.82 -5.83 -18.35
N ARG A 238 -1.83 -6.36 -17.63
CA ARG A 238 -1.78 -6.41 -16.16
C ARG A 238 -0.66 -5.55 -15.58
N LEU A 239 0.06 -4.78 -16.40
CA LEU A 239 1.16 -3.93 -15.97
C LEU A 239 0.66 -2.84 -15.00
N TYR A 240 1.45 -2.57 -13.97
CA TYR A 240 1.21 -1.50 -13.00
C TYR A 240 1.72 -0.16 -13.53
N ALA A 241 1.16 0.96 -13.04
CA ALA A 241 1.65 2.28 -13.44
C ALA A 241 2.99 2.62 -12.76
N THR A 242 3.20 2.13 -11.53
CA THR A 242 4.38 2.45 -10.72
C THR A 242 4.93 1.22 -9.99
N VAL A 243 6.21 1.29 -9.59
CA VAL A 243 6.87 0.24 -8.79
C VAL A 243 6.22 0.10 -7.42
N GLU A 244 5.84 1.22 -6.80
CA GLU A 244 5.18 1.24 -5.49
C GLU A 244 3.83 0.51 -5.52
N GLU A 245 3.02 0.74 -6.56
CA GLU A 245 1.75 0.04 -6.77
C GLU A 245 1.94 -1.46 -6.92
N CYS A 246 2.91 -1.86 -7.77
CA CYS A 246 3.26 -3.26 -7.96
C CYS A 246 3.76 -3.92 -6.66
N GLN A 247 4.65 -3.24 -5.91
CA GLN A 247 5.22 -3.76 -4.67
C GLN A 247 4.18 -3.87 -3.55
N SER A 248 3.24 -2.92 -3.49
CA SER A 248 2.12 -2.98 -2.55
C SER A 248 1.23 -4.19 -2.84
N TYR A 249 0.88 -4.42 -4.11
CA TYR A 249 0.04 -5.55 -4.50
C TYR A 249 0.74 -6.90 -4.29
N HIS A 250 2.02 -7.01 -4.62
CA HIS A 250 2.80 -8.25 -4.47
C HIS A 250 3.54 -8.36 -3.13
N GLY A 251 3.34 -7.45 -2.17
CA GLY A 251 4.07 -7.43 -0.90
C GLY A 251 3.81 -8.65 -0.01
N SER A 252 2.69 -9.36 -0.24
CA SER A 252 2.37 -10.62 0.42
C SER A 252 2.86 -11.85 -0.35
N CYS A 253 3.35 -11.69 -1.57
CA CYS A 253 4.01 -12.78 -2.26
C CYS A 253 5.27 -13.15 -1.49
N PRO A 254 5.59 -14.45 -1.36
CA PRO A 254 6.91 -14.82 -0.91
C PRO A 254 7.88 -14.17 -1.89
N THR A 255 8.54 -13.08 -1.47
CA THR A 255 9.78 -12.69 -2.12
C THR A 255 10.60 -13.96 -2.09
N THR A 256 11.00 -14.46 -3.26
CA THR A 256 11.78 -15.68 -3.35
C THR A 256 12.88 -15.54 -2.31
N ALA A 257 12.75 -16.27 -1.20
CA ALA A 257 13.72 -16.21 -0.13
C ALA A 257 15.04 -16.51 -0.85
N GLY A 258 16.01 -15.60 -0.75
CA GLY A 258 17.18 -15.59 -1.63
C GLY A 258 17.64 -17.01 -1.96
N CYS A 259 17.81 -17.30 -3.24
CA CYS A 259 18.16 -18.63 -3.66
C CYS A 259 19.54 -19.01 -3.11
N THR A 260 19.76 -20.29 -2.81
CA THR A 260 21.09 -20.82 -2.48
C THR A 260 21.64 -21.65 -3.65
N THR A 261 20.76 -22.25 -4.44
CA THR A 261 21.09 -23.07 -5.61
C THR A 261 20.07 -22.87 -6.72
N ASP A 262 20.39 -23.28 -7.94
CA ASP A 262 19.46 -23.30 -9.07
C ASP A 262 18.17 -24.08 -8.79
N ALA A 263 18.23 -25.08 -7.91
CA ALA A 263 17.07 -25.87 -7.48
C ALA A 263 15.99 -25.03 -6.79
N ASP A 264 16.36 -23.88 -6.22
CA ASP A 264 15.44 -22.95 -5.54
C ASP A 264 14.68 -22.06 -6.53
N CYS A 265 15.10 -22.01 -7.80
CA CYS A 265 14.53 -21.16 -8.83
C CYS A 265 13.58 -21.94 -9.77
N PRO A 266 12.63 -21.26 -10.46
CA PRO A 266 11.86 -21.86 -11.55
C PRO A 266 12.76 -22.31 -12.70
N GLY A 267 12.31 -23.27 -13.54
CA GLY A 267 13.16 -23.92 -14.55
C GLY A 267 13.76 -23.01 -15.62
N ASN A 268 13.19 -21.82 -15.83
CA ASN A 268 13.70 -20.78 -16.73
C ASN A 268 14.49 -19.67 -16.00
N PHE A 269 14.89 -19.90 -14.76
CA PHE A 269 15.71 -19.00 -13.95
C PHE A 269 16.86 -19.77 -13.30
N PHE A 270 17.95 -19.09 -12.97
CA PHE A 270 19.09 -19.63 -12.23
C PHE A 270 19.35 -18.80 -10.99
N CYS A 271 20.01 -19.39 -9.99
CA CYS A 271 20.38 -18.68 -8.79
C CYS A 271 21.64 -17.86 -9.05
N SER A 272 21.55 -16.55 -8.85
CA SER A 272 22.72 -15.69 -8.82
C SER A 272 22.96 -15.22 -7.40
N ASP A 273 24.16 -15.45 -6.88
CA ASP A 273 24.62 -14.94 -5.59
C ASP A 273 24.58 -13.40 -5.50
N CYS A 274 24.54 -12.71 -6.64
CA CYS A 274 24.47 -11.27 -6.75
C CYS A 274 23.43 -10.83 -7.77
N ALA A 275 22.19 -11.29 -7.59
CA ALA A 275 21.10 -10.92 -8.47
C ALA A 275 20.77 -9.43 -8.41
N HIS A 276 20.83 -8.84 -7.22
CA HIS A 276 20.56 -7.42 -7.01
C HIS A 276 21.21 -6.89 -5.73
N GLY A 277 21.27 -5.56 -5.59
CA GLY A 277 21.57 -4.90 -4.33
C GLY A 277 20.38 -4.91 -3.37
N SER A 278 20.62 -4.79 -2.07
CA SER A 278 19.52 -4.55 -1.12
C SER A 278 18.90 -3.16 -1.31
N CYS A 279 19.64 -2.25 -1.97
CA CYS A 279 19.18 -0.94 -2.35
C CYS A 279 19.80 -0.49 -3.69
N GLU A 280 19.24 0.56 -4.30
CA GLU A 280 19.67 1.12 -5.61
C GLU A 280 21.14 1.54 -5.66
N PHE A 281 21.75 1.86 -4.50
CA PHE A 281 23.14 2.33 -4.40
C PHE A 281 24.01 1.50 -3.45
N CYS A 282 23.54 0.31 -3.07
CA CYS A 282 24.28 -0.56 -2.18
C CYS A 282 25.16 -1.50 -3.00
N ASP A 283 26.43 -1.64 -2.61
CA ASP A 283 27.37 -2.62 -3.19
C ASP A 283 27.20 -4.03 -2.60
N ASP A 284 26.11 -4.28 -1.88
CA ASP A 284 25.83 -5.61 -1.34
C ASP A 284 25.19 -6.51 -2.40
N CYS A 285 25.52 -7.79 -2.35
CA CYS A 285 24.93 -8.78 -3.23
C CYS A 285 23.86 -9.54 -2.45
N VAL A 286 22.63 -9.48 -2.95
CA VAL A 286 21.52 -10.29 -2.45
C VAL A 286 21.27 -11.42 -3.47
N PRO A 287 21.31 -12.69 -3.03
CA PRO A 287 21.02 -13.81 -3.91
C PRO A 287 19.58 -13.76 -4.43
N GLY A 288 19.39 -14.10 -5.70
CA GLY A 288 18.08 -14.10 -6.32
C GLY A 288 18.03 -14.87 -7.64
N CYS A 289 16.82 -15.24 -8.04
CA CYS A 289 16.59 -15.96 -9.29
C CYS A 289 16.60 -15.00 -10.48
N LEU A 290 17.55 -15.17 -11.40
CA LEU A 290 17.65 -14.40 -12.64
C LEU A 290 17.23 -15.25 -13.84
N PRO A 291 16.59 -14.67 -14.88
CA PRO A 291 16.28 -15.42 -16.10
C PRO A 291 17.54 -16.03 -16.71
N THR A 292 17.48 -17.30 -17.12
CA THR A 292 18.61 -17.90 -17.85
C THR A 292 18.76 -17.26 -19.24
N PRO A 293 19.99 -16.96 -19.70
CA PRO A 293 20.22 -16.52 -21.08
C PRO A 293 20.04 -17.67 -22.10
N CYS A 294 19.98 -18.91 -21.62
CA CYS A 294 19.86 -20.10 -22.45
C CYS A 294 18.39 -20.48 -22.66
N ALA A 295 18.05 -20.95 -23.87
CA ALA A 295 16.70 -21.42 -24.15
C ALA A 295 16.38 -22.64 -23.28
N SER A 296 15.30 -22.56 -22.52
CA SER A 296 14.78 -23.64 -21.67
C SER A 296 13.31 -23.88 -21.98
N GLU A 297 12.89 -25.14 -21.99
CA GLU A 297 11.47 -25.50 -21.90
C GLU A 297 10.92 -25.09 -20.52
N LEU A 298 9.59 -24.98 -20.40
CA LEU A 298 8.94 -24.51 -19.16
C LEU A 298 8.96 -25.55 -18.03
N GLU A 299 8.84 -26.83 -18.38
CA GLU A 299 8.67 -27.90 -17.39
C GLU A 299 9.48 -29.16 -17.77
N ALA A 300 10.26 -29.67 -16.82
CA ALA A 300 10.89 -30.98 -16.95
C ALA A 300 9.84 -32.08 -16.72
N ILE A 301 9.73 -33.00 -17.66
CA ILE A 301 8.82 -34.17 -17.57
C ILE A 301 9.57 -35.38 -16.98
N CYS A 302 10.90 -35.41 -17.08
CA CYS A 302 11.70 -36.46 -16.47
C CYS A 302 11.64 -36.38 -14.93
N PHE A 303 11.72 -37.52 -14.27
CA PHE A 303 11.73 -37.62 -12.81
C PHE A 303 13.08 -37.27 -12.18
N ALA A 304 13.95 -36.55 -12.90
CA ALA A 304 15.23 -36.10 -12.36
C ALA A 304 15.01 -34.88 -11.47
N GLU A 305 15.65 -34.87 -10.30
CA GLU A 305 15.77 -33.67 -9.48
C GLU A 305 16.62 -32.63 -10.24
N ARG A 306 16.29 -31.34 -10.07
CA ARG A 306 17.04 -30.27 -10.72
C ARG A 306 18.49 -30.28 -10.19
N PRO A 307 19.50 -30.51 -11.05
CA PRO A 307 20.89 -30.56 -10.60
C PRO A 307 21.39 -29.16 -10.22
N ASP A 308 22.31 -29.11 -9.28
CA ASP A 308 23.16 -27.95 -9.04
C ASP A 308 24.32 -28.01 -10.05
N CYS A 309 24.33 -27.09 -11.01
CA CYS A 309 25.37 -27.05 -12.04
C CYS A 309 26.62 -26.26 -11.61
N GLY A 310 26.61 -25.67 -10.40
CA GLY A 310 27.69 -24.84 -9.88
C GLY A 310 27.92 -23.54 -10.66
N ASP A 311 28.95 -22.82 -10.25
CA ASP A 311 29.27 -21.49 -10.78
C ASP A 311 29.52 -21.50 -12.30
N GLY A 312 28.98 -20.49 -12.98
CA GLY A 312 29.13 -20.30 -14.43
C GLY A 312 28.35 -21.32 -15.29
N ALA A 313 27.49 -22.12 -14.69
CA ALA A 313 26.57 -22.99 -15.41
C ALA A 313 25.15 -22.84 -14.86
N VAL A 314 24.17 -23.35 -15.61
CA VAL A 314 22.76 -23.31 -15.24
C VAL A 314 22.07 -24.60 -15.65
N ALA A 315 21.17 -25.10 -14.81
CA ALA A 315 20.27 -26.19 -15.16
C ALA A 315 19.12 -25.66 -16.02
N ILE A 316 19.02 -26.09 -17.27
CA ILE A 316 17.90 -25.81 -18.18
C ILE A 316 17.07 -27.07 -18.45
N VAL A 317 15.84 -26.89 -18.91
CA VAL A 317 15.03 -28.00 -19.42
C VAL A 317 15.22 -28.12 -20.93
N LYS A 318 15.71 -29.27 -21.38
CA LYS A 318 15.89 -29.61 -22.79
C LYS A 318 15.52 -31.07 -23.02
N ASP A 319 14.78 -31.34 -24.10
CA ASP A 319 14.23 -32.67 -24.38
C ASP A 319 13.44 -33.20 -23.16
N SER A 320 12.70 -32.29 -22.51
CA SER A 320 11.91 -32.53 -21.31
C SER A 320 12.68 -33.05 -20.09
N CYS A 321 14.00 -32.84 -20.02
CA CYS A 321 14.79 -33.17 -18.83
C CYS A 321 15.81 -32.08 -18.48
N TRP A 322 16.34 -32.13 -17.25
CA TRP A 322 17.36 -31.20 -16.80
C TRP A 322 18.70 -31.48 -17.48
N GLU A 323 19.32 -30.45 -18.05
CA GLU A 323 20.66 -30.47 -18.61
C GLU A 323 21.44 -29.27 -18.06
N CYS A 324 22.66 -29.51 -17.55
CA CYS A 324 23.57 -28.44 -17.19
C CYS A 324 24.24 -27.88 -18.44
N VAL A 325 24.11 -26.58 -18.64
CA VAL A 325 24.78 -25.85 -19.73
C VAL A 325 25.66 -24.75 -19.17
N ASP A 326 26.73 -24.41 -19.88
CA ASP A 326 27.54 -23.24 -19.57
C ASP A 326 26.71 -21.97 -19.82
N ILE A 327 26.64 -21.07 -18.85
CA ILE A 327 25.73 -19.91 -18.92
C ILE A 327 26.09 -18.92 -20.03
N SER A 328 27.36 -18.91 -20.47
CA SER A 328 27.86 -17.97 -21.47
C SER A 328 27.72 -18.47 -22.90
N SER A 329 27.86 -19.78 -23.11
CA SER A 329 27.82 -20.43 -24.42
C SER A 329 26.53 -21.20 -24.69
N CYS A 330 25.78 -21.54 -23.63
CA CYS A 330 24.60 -22.41 -23.67
C CYS A 330 24.87 -23.81 -24.27
N GLU A 331 26.12 -24.22 -24.32
CA GLU A 331 26.52 -25.56 -24.71
C GLU A 331 26.45 -26.50 -23.49
N PRO A 332 26.08 -27.78 -23.69
CA PRO A 332 26.11 -28.78 -22.62
C PRO A 332 27.49 -28.86 -21.98
N LEU A 333 27.51 -28.95 -20.65
CA LEU A 333 28.75 -29.29 -19.95
C LEU A 333 29.20 -30.69 -20.33
N ALA A 334 30.51 -30.88 -20.49
CA ALA A 334 31.06 -32.19 -20.77
C ALA A 334 30.84 -33.13 -19.57
N ASP A 335 30.58 -34.42 -19.84
CA ASP A 335 30.33 -35.43 -18.79
C ASP A 335 31.50 -35.57 -17.79
N ASP A 336 32.70 -35.13 -18.15
CA ASP A 336 33.92 -35.13 -17.32
C ASP A 336 34.17 -33.80 -16.62
N ASP A 337 33.33 -32.78 -16.81
CA ASP A 337 33.38 -31.52 -16.07
C ASP A 337 33.05 -31.80 -14.60
N CYS A 338 33.92 -31.34 -13.68
CA CYS A 338 33.76 -31.63 -12.26
C CYS A 338 32.49 -31.03 -11.64
N ARG A 339 31.86 -30.05 -12.31
CA ARG A 339 30.55 -29.51 -11.93
C ARG A 339 29.43 -30.54 -12.11
N VAL A 340 29.55 -31.42 -13.09
CA VAL A 340 28.56 -32.47 -13.38
C VAL A 340 28.95 -33.80 -12.74
N ALA A 341 30.21 -34.21 -12.92
CA ALA A 341 30.71 -35.50 -12.43
C ALA A 341 30.90 -35.53 -10.90
N GLY A 342 31.00 -34.36 -10.28
CA GLY A 342 31.42 -34.19 -8.89
C GLY A 342 32.91 -34.48 -8.68
N CYS A 343 33.43 -34.06 -7.53
CA CYS A 343 34.83 -34.29 -7.18
C CYS A 343 35.03 -35.47 -6.21
N PRO A 344 36.17 -36.18 -6.29
CA PRO A 344 36.58 -37.14 -5.28
C PRO A 344 36.61 -36.52 -3.87
N SER A 345 36.41 -37.35 -2.84
CA SER A 345 36.42 -36.89 -1.45
C SER A 345 37.71 -36.14 -1.09
N GLY A 346 37.57 -34.93 -0.54
CA GLY A 346 38.68 -34.04 -0.18
C GLY A 346 39.12 -33.09 -1.31
N GLN A 347 38.39 -33.07 -2.43
CA GLN A 347 38.59 -32.11 -3.52
C GLN A 347 37.35 -31.22 -3.71
N GLU A 348 37.57 -30.02 -4.22
CA GLU A 348 36.57 -29.01 -4.58
C GLU A 348 36.72 -28.69 -6.08
N CYS A 349 35.60 -28.54 -6.78
CA CYS A 349 35.61 -28.15 -8.19
C CYS A 349 35.92 -26.65 -8.28
N GLN A 350 37.03 -26.28 -8.91
CA GLN A 350 37.45 -24.88 -9.07
C GLN A 350 37.75 -24.57 -10.53
N GLN A 351 37.51 -23.32 -10.92
CA GLN A 351 37.86 -22.82 -12.24
C GLN A 351 39.36 -22.53 -12.31
N CYS A 352 40.10 -23.38 -13.02
CA CYS A 352 41.50 -23.18 -13.36
C CYS A 352 41.61 -22.63 -14.79
N TRP A 353 41.78 -21.32 -14.92
CA TRP A 353 41.85 -20.61 -16.21
C TRP A 353 40.56 -20.74 -17.02
N THR A 354 40.48 -21.70 -17.95
CA THR A 354 39.31 -21.94 -18.81
C THR A 354 38.73 -23.34 -18.63
N THR A 355 39.25 -24.13 -17.69
CA THR A 355 38.79 -25.49 -17.39
C THR A 355 38.37 -25.59 -15.93
N TRP A 356 37.41 -26.46 -15.66
CA TRP A 356 36.98 -26.80 -14.31
C TRP A 356 37.66 -28.10 -13.90
N GLU A 357 38.42 -28.04 -12.81
CA GLU A 357 39.23 -29.17 -12.35
C GLU A 357 38.99 -29.43 -10.86
N CYS A 358 39.03 -30.71 -10.47
CA CYS A 358 38.97 -31.08 -9.06
C CYS A 358 40.30 -30.81 -8.37
N MET A 359 40.30 -29.86 -7.45
CA MET A 359 41.49 -29.40 -6.73
C MET A 359 41.40 -29.86 -5.27
N ALA A 360 42.52 -30.25 -4.65
CA ALA A 360 42.50 -30.59 -3.22
C ALA A 360 42.07 -29.38 -2.39
N GLY A 361 41.23 -29.57 -1.37
CA GLY A 361 40.68 -28.47 -0.57
C GLY A 361 41.76 -27.52 -0.04
N GLY A 362 41.61 -26.22 -0.34
CA GLY A 362 42.59 -25.17 0.00
C GLY A 362 43.74 -24.98 -0.99
N SER A 363 43.74 -25.70 -2.11
CA SER A 363 44.63 -25.43 -3.25
C SER A 363 44.06 -24.29 -4.10
N ALA A 364 44.91 -23.53 -4.76
CA ALA A 364 44.51 -22.50 -5.72
C ALA A 364 45.01 -22.85 -7.12
N CYS A 365 44.19 -22.54 -8.11
CA CYS A 365 44.63 -22.26 -9.47
C CYS A 365 45.34 -20.88 -9.49
#